data_AF-A0A2U1LHR4-F1
#
_entry.id   AF-A0A2U1LHR4-F1
#
_cell.length_a   1.000
_cell.length_b   1.000
_cell.length_c   1.000
_cell.angle_alpha   90.00
_cell.angle_beta   90.00
_cell.angle_gamma   90.00
#
_symmetry.space_group_name_H-M   'P 1'
#
loop_
_entity.id
_entity.type
_entity.pdbx_description
1 polymer ?
#
loop_
_entity_poly.entity_id
_entity_poly.type
_entity_poly.pdbx_seq_one_letter_code
_entity_poly.pdbx_strand_id
1 'polypeptide(L)'
;MQVLHKLDIEIGVKELNTITECCIEDAKKLQHYPDDALLRIQRVYSVFEAFRMQGFEIGEETYGPFLMFLIDMEMVEEFHYICLNIKRDNPQSLSRLAYYEMLLWIKVGDEDKIQQLIANADGSDGSTFNESFLVALCKGDRQEEVLMLLETIDIQKLSSKADMEMIFKSLGRFLLESHAKKFILELKDIGFSHQRLLELICIYAMSIPNVLTETGPLGLNCPHKACPKPDGTKKTTGFFKLVSGLAGQGLTHF
;
A
#
# COMPACT_ATOMS: atom_id res chain seq x y z
N MET A 1 -23.66 22.37 -22.29
CA MET A 1 -23.59 20.98 -22.81
C MET A 1 -22.45 20.18 -22.15
N GLN A 2 -21.22 20.69 -22.08
CA GLN A 2 -20.09 20.01 -21.38
C GLN A 2 -20.32 19.78 -19.87
N VAL A 3 -20.98 20.71 -19.17
CA VAL A 3 -21.27 20.56 -17.72
C VAL A 3 -22.27 19.45 -17.44
N LEU A 4 -23.28 19.27 -18.29
CA LEU A 4 -24.28 18.21 -18.16
C LEU A 4 -23.69 16.83 -18.45
N HIS A 5 -22.91 16.70 -19.53
CA HIS A 5 -22.20 15.46 -19.84
C HIS A 5 -21.22 15.03 -18.73
N LYS A 6 -20.48 15.99 -18.14
CA LYS A 6 -19.59 15.69 -17.01
C LYS A 6 -20.36 15.26 -15.77
N LEU A 7 -21.52 15.87 -15.50
CA LEU A 7 -22.39 15.50 -14.39
C LEU A 7 -22.98 14.10 -14.59
N ASP A 8 -23.40 13.76 -15.81
CA ASP A 8 -23.93 12.44 -16.16
C ASP A 8 -22.85 11.34 -15.99
N ILE A 9 -21.59 11.63 -16.35
CA ILE A 9 -20.45 10.74 -16.09
C ILE A 9 -20.25 10.52 -14.59
N GLU A 10 -20.21 11.61 -13.83
CA GLU A 10 -19.96 11.54 -12.38
C GLU A 10 -21.07 10.76 -11.65
N ILE A 11 -22.32 10.94 -12.07
CA ILE A 11 -23.46 10.17 -11.57
C ILE A 11 -23.28 8.69 -11.92
N GLY A 12 -22.95 8.36 -13.16
CA GLY A 12 -22.74 6.98 -13.59
C GLY A 12 -21.62 6.28 -12.81
N VAL A 13 -20.50 6.95 -12.55
CA VAL A 13 -19.38 6.39 -11.78
C VAL A 13 -19.77 6.15 -10.32
N LYS A 14 -20.54 7.05 -9.70
CA LYS A 14 -21.06 6.85 -8.33
C LYS A 14 -22.01 5.65 -8.24
N GLU A 15 -22.89 5.49 -9.23
CA GLU A 15 -23.78 4.33 -9.32
C GLU A 15 -22.98 3.04 -9.50
N LEU A 16 -21.97 3.05 -10.36
CA LEU A 16 -21.05 1.93 -10.58
C LEU A 16 -20.32 1.52 -9.29
N ASN A 17 -19.78 2.49 -8.57
CA ASN A 17 -19.10 2.25 -7.29
C ASN A 17 -20.07 1.66 -6.26
N THR A 18 -21.29 2.20 -6.17
CA THR A 18 -22.34 1.71 -5.26
C THR A 18 -22.72 0.26 -5.57
N ILE A 19 -22.88 -0.08 -6.85
CA ILE A 19 -23.20 -1.45 -7.27
C ILE A 19 -22.04 -2.40 -6.93
N THR A 20 -20.81 -1.96 -7.15
CA THR A 20 -19.60 -2.73 -6.85
C THR A 20 -19.50 -3.03 -5.35
N GLU A 21 -19.66 -2.00 -4.51
CA GLU A 21 -19.68 -2.13 -3.05
C GLU A 21 -20.77 -3.10 -2.57
N CYS A 22 -22.00 -2.93 -3.05
CA CYS A 22 -23.12 -3.82 -2.71
C CYS A 22 -22.82 -5.29 -3.10
N CYS A 23 -22.24 -5.52 -4.27
CA CYS A 23 -21.89 -6.87 -4.71
C CYS A 23 -20.78 -7.48 -3.85
N ILE A 24 -19.76 -6.70 -3.48
CA ILE A 24 -18.69 -7.13 -2.57
C ILE A 24 -19.26 -7.50 -1.20
N GLU A 25 -20.13 -6.66 -0.62
CA GLU A 25 -20.75 -6.94 0.67
C GLU A 25 -21.61 -8.19 0.65
N ASP A 26 -22.39 -8.39 -0.42
CA ASP A 26 -23.19 -9.60 -0.59
C ASP A 26 -22.31 -10.84 -0.77
N ALA A 27 -21.25 -10.75 -1.59
CA ALA A 27 -20.32 -11.85 -1.79
C ALA A 27 -19.63 -12.27 -0.48
N LYS A 28 -19.24 -11.31 0.36
CA LYS A 28 -18.67 -11.58 1.69
C LYS A 28 -19.65 -12.32 2.61
N LYS A 29 -20.93 -11.95 2.60
CA LYS A 29 -21.98 -12.67 3.37
C LYS A 29 -22.18 -14.10 2.86
N LEU A 30 -21.91 -14.32 1.58
CA LEU A 30 -22.08 -15.59 0.87
C LEU A 30 -20.79 -16.40 0.79
N GLN A 31 -19.74 -16.08 1.57
CA GLN A 31 -18.44 -16.77 1.52
C GLN A 31 -18.52 -18.31 1.70
N HIS A 32 -19.57 -18.81 2.34
CA HIS A 32 -19.81 -20.24 2.54
C HIS A 32 -20.62 -20.90 1.40
N TYR A 33 -21.04 -20.11 0.41
CA TYR A 33 -21.84 -20.50 -0.75
C TYR A 33 -21.10 -20.01 -2.02
N PRO A 34 -20.08 -20.74 -2.48
CA PRO A 34 -19.15 -20.25 -3.50
C PRO A 34 -19.85 -19.90 -4.83
N ASP A 35 -20.85 -20.67 -5.23
CA ASP A 35 -21.64 -20.39 -6.45
C ASP A 35 -22.41 -19.06 -6.35
N ASP A 36 -23.01 -18.79 -5.20
CA ASP A 36 -23.77 -17.56 -4.95
C ASP A 36 -22.83 -16.34 -4.84
N ALA A 37 -21.65 -16.51 -4.23
CA ALA A 37 -20.62 -15.48 -4.17
C ALA A 37 -20.06 -15.17 -5.57
N LEU A 38 -19.81 -16.19 -6.38
CA LEU A 38 -19.35 -16.04 -7.76
C LEU A 38 -20.35 -15.28 -8.61
N LEU A 39 -21.66 -15.52 -8.43
CA LEU A 39 -22.70 -14.78 -9.14
C LEU A 39 -22.63 -13.27 -8.85
N ARG A 40 -22.25 -12.87 -7.63
CA ARG A 40 -22.06 -11.45 -7.28
C ARG A 40 -20.83 -10.85 -7.95
N ILE A 41 -19.75 -11.63 -8.07
CA ILE A 41 -18.53 -11.23 -8.78
C ILE A 41 -18.81 -11.07 -10.28
N GLN A 42 -19.54 -12.01 -10.88
CA GLN A 42 -19.98 -11.94 -12.27
C GLN A 42 -20.88 -10.73 -12.54
N ARG A 43 -21.68 -10.31 -11.55
CA ARG A 43 -22.48 -9.10 -11.64
C ARG A 43 -21.61 -7.84 -11.72
N VAL A 44 -20.57 -7.72 -10.89
CA VAL A 44 -19.62 -6.59 -10.98
C VAL A 44 -19.00 -6.54 -12.38
N TYR A 45 -18.56 -7.70 -12.89
CA TYR A 45 -17.99 -7.81 -14.22
C TYR A 45 -18.96 -7.38 -15.33
N SER A 46 -20.21 -7.85 -15.28
CA SER A 46 -21.23 -7.50 -16.27
C SER A 46 -21.50 -6.00 -16.31
N VAL A 47 -21.45 -5.35 -15.15
CA VAL A 47 -21.63 -3.90 -15.04
C VAL A 47 -20.40 -3.17 -15.58
N PHE A 48 -19.19 -3.64 -15.28
CA PHE A 48 -17.94 -3.09 -15.83
C PHE A 48 -17.94 -3.13 -17.37
N GLU A 49 -18.33 -4.26 -17.94
CA GLU A 49 -18.48 -4.45 -19.39
C GLU A 49 -19.51 -3.48 -19.99
N ALA A 50 -20.67 -3.33 -19.36
CA ALA A 50 -21.69 -2.38 -19.80
C ALA A 50 -21.20 -0.93 -19.78
N PHE A 51 -20.48 -0.55 -18.72
CA PHE A 51 -19.89 0.77 -18.58
C PHE A 51 -18.82 1.03 -19.64
N ARG A 52 -17.99 0.03 -19.94
CA ARG A 52 -17.00 0.09 -21.01
C ARG A 52 -17.66 0.21 -22.38
N MET A 53 -18.73 -0.52 -22.66
CA MET A 53 -19.45 -0.42 -23.94
C MET A 53 -20.00 0.99 -24.20
N GLN A 54 -20.21 1.78 -23.15
CA GLN A 54 -20.60 3.18 -23.24
C GLN A 54 -19.41 4.14 -23.43
N GLY A 55 -18.19 3.62 -23.51
CA GLY A 55 -16.96 4.39 -23.74
C GLY A 55 -16.32 4.94 -22.47
N PHE A 56 -16.75 4.49 -21.28
CA PHE A 56 -16.19 4.95 -20.01
C PHE A 56 -14.99 4.10 -19.59
N GLU A 57 -13.95 4.78 -19.10
CA GLU A 57 -12.80 4.15 -18.45
C GLU A 57 -13.12 3.88 -16.98
N ILE A 58 -12.71 2.70 -16.49
CA ILE A 58 -12.88 2.32 -15.09
C ILE A 58 -11.64 2.76 -14.33
N GLY A 59 -11.83 3.70 -13.40
CA GLY A 59 -10.76 4.24 -12.55
C GLY A 59 -10.43 3.34 -11.36
N GLU A 60 -9.29 3.60 -10.73
CA GLU A 60 -8.82 2.86 -9.53
C GLU A 60 -9.82 2.95 -8.37
N GLU A 61 -10.54 4.07 -8.25
CA GLU A 61 -11.60 4.23 -7.25
C GLU A 61 -12.69 3.17 -7.36
N THR A 62 -12.93 2.64 -8.56
CA THR A 62 -13.90 1.57 -8.82
C THR A 62 -13.27 0.20 -8.76
N TYR A 63 -12.19 -0.05 -9.52
CA TYR A 63 -11.61 -1.39 -9.61
C TYR A 63 -10.79 -1.76 -8.36
N GLY A 64 -10.18 -0.78 -7.68
CA GLY A 64 -9.29 -1.00 -6.55
C GLY A 64 -9.97 -1.73 -5.37
N PRO A 65 -11.13 -1.28 -4.89
CA PRO A 65 -11.90 -1.99 -3.87
C PRO A 65 -12.28 -3.43 -4.28
N PHE A 66 -12.59 -3.63 -5.56
CA PHE A 66 -12.94 -4.95 -6.09
C PHE A 66 -11.73 -5.88 -6.18
N LEU A 67 -10.58 -5.39 -6.65
CA LEU A 67 -9.33 -6.16 -6.66
C LEU A 67 -8.89 -6.53 -5.24
N MET A 68 -9.01 -5.60 -4.27
CA MET A 68 -8.75 -5.91 -2.87
C MET A 68 -9.66 -7.02 -2.34
N PHE A 69 -10.95 -7.03 -2.72
CA PHE A 69 -11.86 -8.11 -2.36
C PHE A 69 -11.41 -9.46 -2.94
N LEU A 70 -11.02 -9.51 -4.21
CA LEU A 70 -10.53 -10.76 -4.83
C LEU A 70 -9.24 -11.27 -4.17
N ILE A 71 -8.35 -10.36 -3.79
CA ILE A 71 -7.14 -10.67 -3.02
C ILE A 71 -7.53 -11.24 -1.65
N ASP A 72 -8.41 -10.58 -0.90
CA ASP A 72 -8.85 -11.02 0.42
C ASP A 72 -9.46 -12.43 0.39
N MET A 73 -10.14 -12.77 -0.71
CA MET A 73 -10.76 -14.08 -0.98
C MET A 73 -9.83 -15.08 -1.71
N GLU A 74 -8.59 -14.71 -1.98
CA GLU A 74 -7.58 -15.55 -2.66
C GLU A 74 -8.03 -16.06 -4.05
N MET A 75 -8.82 -15.25 -4.76
CA MET A 75 -9.40 -15.56 -6.08
C MET A 75 -8.43 -15.19 -7.21
N VAL A 76 -7.39 -16.02 -7.38
CA VAL A 76 -6.26 -15.77 -8.30
C VAL A 76 -6.71 -15.67 -9.77
N GLU A 77 -7.57 -16.59 -10.23
CA GLU A 77 -7.98 -16.66 -11.65
C GLU A 77 -8.82 -15.44 -12.05
N GLU A 78 -9.82 -15.10 -11.24
CA GLU A 78 -10.69 -13.95 -11.43
C GLU A 78 -9.91 -12.65 -11.36
N PHE A 79 -8.98 -12.55 -10.40
CA PHE A 79 -8.09 -11.40 -10.29
C PHE A 79 -7.33 -11.15 -11.59
N HIS A 80 -6.67 -12.17 -12.15
CA HIS A 80 -5.91 -12.02 -13.39
C HIS A 80 -6.81 -11.74 -14.59
N TYR A 81 -7.98 -12.37 -14.67
CA TYR A 81 -8.97 -12.10 -15.72
C TYR A 81 -9.41 -10.63 -15.71
N ILE A 82 -9.69 -10.07 -14.53
CA ILE A 82 -10.10 -8.67 -14.39
C ILE A 82 -8.94 -7.73 -14.71
N CYS A 83 -7.74 -8.01 -14.21
CA CYS A 83 -6.55 -7.21 -14.51
C CYS A 83 -6.26 -7.16 -16.01
N LEU A 84 -6.43 -8.26 -16.74
CA LEU A 84 -6.24 -8.29 -18.20
C LEU A 84 -7.17 -7.29 -18.91
N ASN A 85 -8.44 -7.24 -18.49
CA ASN A 85 -9.42 -6.33 -19.07
C ASN A 85 -9.08 -4.87 -18.73
N ILE A 86 -8.75 -4.56 -17.48
CA ILE A 86 -8.35 -3.20 -17.06
C ILE A 86 -7.11 -2.73 -17.84
N LYS A 87 -6.08 -3.58 -17.99
CA LYS A 87 -4.85 -3.25 -18.74
C LYS A 87 -5.13 -2.88 -20.19
N ARG A 88 -6.05 -3.59 -20.84
CA ARG A 88 -6.43 -3.31 -22.24
C ARG A 88 -7.08 -1.94 -22.37
N ASP A 89 -7.90 -1.58 -21.40
CA ASP A 89 -8.79 -0.41 -21.50
C ASP A 89 -8.12 0.85 -20.91
N ASN A 90 -7.21 0.69 -19.96
CA ASN A 90 -6.47 1.77 -19.30
C ASN A 90 -4.99 1.41 -19.10
N PRO A 91 -4.10 1.67 -20.09
CA PRO A 91 -2.67 1.39 -19.95
C PRO A 91 -1.97 2.17 -18.83
N GLN A 92 -2.54 3.29 -18.37
CA GLN A 92 -1.97 4.07 -17.25
C GLN A 92 -2.15 3.36 -15.90
N SER A 93 -3.01 2.34 -15.83
CA SER A 93 -3.23 1.54 -14.62
C SER A 93 -2.09 0.55 -14.31
N LEU A 94 -1.14 0.35 -15.23
CA LEU A 94 -0.13 -0.73 -15.12
C LEU A 94 0.62 -0.73 -13.78
N SER A 95 1.07 0.43 -13.31
CA SER A 95 1.78 0.52 -12.02
C SER A 95 0.87 0.16 -10.84
N ARG A 96 -0.38 0.63 -10.82
CA ARG A 96 -1.32 0.26 -9.74
C ARG A 96 -1.72 -1.21 -9.80
N LEU A 97 -1.85 -1.80 -11.00
CA LEU A 97 -2.10 -3.24 -11.13
C LEU A 97 -0.90 -4.07 -10.67
N ALA A 98 0.34 -3.61 -10.88
CA ALA A 98 1.53 -4.26 -10.34
C ALA A 98 1.55 -4.26 -8.80
N TYR A 99 1.08 -3.18 -8.17
CA TYR A 99 0.86 -3.12 -6.72
C TYR A 99 -0.14 -4.18 -6.24
N TYR A 100 -1.30 -4.29 -6.89
CA TYR A 100 -2.31 -5.30 -6.52
C TYR A 100 -1.84 -6.74 -6.78
N GLU A 101 -1.10 -6.97 -7.86
CA GLU A 101 -0.54 -8.29 -8.17
C GLU A 101 0.46 -8.74 -7.10
N MET A 102 1.35 -7.84 -6.64
CA MET A 102 2.24 -8.14 -5.53
C MET A 102 1.46 -8.43 -4.22
N LEU A 103 0.39 -7.68 -3.93
CA LEU A 103 -0.47 -7.97 -2.77
C LEU A 103 -1.14 -9.34 -2.86
N LEU A 104 -1.57 -9.78 -4.03
CA LEU A 104 -2.14 -11.11 -4.24
C LEU A 104 -1.14 -12.20 -3.85
N TRP A 105 0.09 -12.11 -4.36
CA TRP A 105 1.11 -13.13 -4.10
C TRP A 105 1.55 -13.16 -2.64
N ILE A 106 1.66 -12.01 -1.99
CA ILE A 106 1.86 -11.93 -0.53
C ILE A 106 0.72 -12.63 0.22
N LYS A 107 -0.53 -12.38 -0.20
CA LYS A 107 -1.72 -12.92 0.45
C LYS A 107 -1.86 -14.43 0.32
N VAL A 108 -1.55 -14.98 -0.87
CA VAL A 108 -1.56 -16.44 -1.13
C VAL A 108 -0.30 -17.12 -0.58
N GLY A 109 0.76 -16.36 -0.29
CA GLY A 109 2.03 -16.90 0.20
C GLY A 109 2.89 -17.55 -0.87
N ASP A 110 2.78 -17.10 -2.13
CA ASP A 110 3.55 -17.62 -3.26
C ASP A 110 4.92 -16.90 -3.34
N GLU A 111 5.90 -17.45 -2.64
CA GLU A 111 7.25 -16.87 -2.56
C GLU A 111 7.97 -16.86 -3.92
N ASP A 112 7.78 -17.89 -4.74
CA ASP A 112 8.40 -17.98 -6.06
C ASP A 112 7.91 -16.83 -6.95
N LYS A 113 6.61 -16.51 -6.89
CA LYS A 113 6.04 -15.37 -7.61
C LYS A 113 6.53 -14.03 -7.10
N ILE A 114 6.62 -13.85 -5.79
CA ILE A 114 7.15 -12.61 -5.18
C ILE A 114 8.58 -12.37 -5.68
N GLN A 115 9.45 -13.38 -5.57
CA GLN A 115 10.85 -13.27 -6.01
C GLN A 115 10.96 -13.07 -7.53
N GLN A 116 10.12 -13.77 -8.32
CA GLN A 116 10.06 -13.59 -9.77
C GLN A 116 9.71 -12.14 -10.15
N LEU A 117 8.72 -11.52 -9.48
CA LEU A 117 8.32 -10.15 -9.77
C LEU A 117 9.42 -9.14 -9.42
N ILE A 118 10.11 -9.33 -8.29
CA ILE A 118 11.23 -8.48 -7.88
C ILE A 118 12.39 -8.62 -8.87
N ALA A 119 12.80 -9.85 -9.21
CA ALA A 119 13.92 -10.10 -10.12
C ALA A 119 13.68 -9.56 -11.55
N ASN A 120 12.44 -9.64 -12.03
CA ASN A 120 12.07 -9.10 -13.35
C ASN A 120 12.07 -7.57 -13.39
N ALA A 121 11.99 -6.92 -12.24
CA ALA A 121 12.03 -5.46 -12.16
C ALA A 121 13.45 -4.93 -12.45
N ASP A 122 14.50 -5.70 -12.14
CA ASP A 122 15.89 -5.31 -12.39
C ASP A 122 16.36 -5.47 -13.86
N GLY A 123 15.57 -6.13 -14.72
CA GLY A 123 16.02 -6.62 -16.03
C GLY A 123 15.39 -6.01 -17.29
N SER A 124 14.42 -5.11 -17.17
CA SER A 124 13.88 -4.34 -18.31
C SER A 124 14.27 -2.86 -18.18
N ASP A 125 13.77 -1.95 -19.00
CA ASP A 125 13.88 -0.50 -18.73
C ASP A 125 13.31 -0.12 -17.32
N GLY A 126 12.70 -1.06 -16.59
CA GLY A 126 13.14 -1.53 -15.26
C GLY A 126 12.66 -0.78 -14.03
N SER A 127 12.64 0.55 -14.09
CA SER A 127 12.19 1.36 -12.95
C SER A 127 10.66 1.46 -12.81
N THR A 128 9.89 0.86 -13.73
CA THR A 128 8.48 1.23 -13.93
C THR A 128 7.53 0.78 -12.82
N PHE A 129 7.87 -0.30 -12.09
CA PHE A 129 6.99 -0.88 -11.05
C PHE A 129 7.64 -1.01 -9.66
N ASN A 130 8.90 -0.62 -9.48
CA ASN A 130 9.60 -0.75 -8.20
C ASN A 130 8.89 0.01 -7.06
N GLU A 131 8.37 1.22 -7.33
CA GLU A 131 7.51 1.95 -6.39
C GLU A 131 6.31 1.09 -5.97
N SER A 132 5.59 0.54 -6.95
CA SER A 132 4.38 -0.25 -6.72
C SER A 132 4.65 -1.54 -5.94
N PHE A 133 5.73 -2.26 -6.26
CA PHE A 133 6.15 -3.45 -5.53
C PHE A 133 6.61 -3.12 -4.11
N LEU A 134 7.44 -2.08 -3.94
CA LEU A 134 7.92 -1.67 -2.62
C LEU A 134 6.75 -1.30 -1.69
N VAL A 135 5.76 -0.56 -2.19
CA VAL A 135 4.59 -0.18 -1.39
C VAL A 135 3.75 -1.40 -1.01
N ALA A 136 3.58 -2.37 -1.91
CA ALA A 136 2.87 -3.62 -1.62
C ALA A 136 3.62 -4.46 -0.56
N LEU A 137 4.94 -4.62 -0.69
CA LEU A 137 5.79 -5.33 0.26
C LEU A 137 5.81 -4.63 1.63
N CYS A 138 5.85 -3.30 1.66
CA CYS A 138 5.66 -2.51 2.88
C CYS A 138 4.30 -2.79 3.52
N LYS A 139 3.22 -2.88 2.73
CA LYS A 139 1.89 -3.20 3.28
C LYS A 139 1.82 -4.64 3.81
N GLY A 140 2.53 -5.57 3.17
CA GLY A 140 2.58 -6.99 3.52
C GLY A 140 3.60 -7.39 4.58
N ASP A 141 4.24 -6.44 5.27
CA ASP A 141 5.26 -6.72 6.30
C ASP A 141 6.45 -7.57 5.82
N ARG A 142 6.80 -7.49 4.53
CA ARG A 142 7.85 -8.28 3.87
C ARG A 142 9.24 -7.63 3.99
N GLN A 143 9.81 -7.67 5.20
CA GLN A 143 11.04 -6.91 5.52
C GLN A 143 12.23 -7.23 4.60
N GLU A 144 12.48 -8.50 4.30
CA GLU A 144 13.64 -8.91 3.50
C GLU A 144 13.53 -8.37 2.07
N GLU A 145 12.37 -8.51 1.45
CA GLU A 145 12.10 -8.00 0.11
C GLU A 145 12.05 -6.46 0.05
N VAL A 146 11.54 -5.83 1.11
CA VAL A 146 11.60 -4.36 1.26
C VAL A 146 13.04 -3.89 1.24
N LEU A 147 13.95 -4.56 1.98
CA LEU A 147 15.37 -4.20 1.98
C LEU A 147 16.00 -4.35 0.59
N MET A 148 15.66 -5.40 -0.16
CA MET A 148 16.19 -5.58 -1.52
C MET A 148 15.82 -4.41 -2.44
N LEU A 149 14.57 -3.96 -2.43
CA LEU A 149 14.12 -2.85 -3.28
C LEU A 149 14.55 -1.47 -2.77
N LEU A 150 14.78 -1.31 -1.47
CA LEU A 150 15.25 -0.03 -0.90
C LEU A 150 16.66 0.36 -1.39
N GLU A 151 17.49 -0.61 -1.76
CA GLU A 151 18.82 -0.36 -2.31
C GLU A 151 18.78 0.18 -3.75
N THR A 152 17.74 -0.16 -4.51
CA THR A 152 17.63 0.20 -5.94
C THR A 152 16.65 1.35 -6.20
N ILE A 153 15.77 1.66 -5.25
CA ILE A 153 14.75 2.68 -5.46
C ILE A 153 15.31 4.10 -5.44
N ASP A 154 14.86 4.90 -6.40
CA ASP A 154 15.09 6.33 -6.45
C ASP A 154 13.93 7.06 -5.76
N ILE A 155 14.14 7.49 -4.51
CA ILE A 155 13.09 8.14 -3.71
C ILE A 155 12.58 9.44 -4.35
N GLN A 156 13.40 10.07 -5.20
CA GLN A 156 13.06 11.35 -5.85
C GLN A 156 12.02 11.15 -6.96
N LYS A 157 11.89 9.92 -7.46
CA LYS A 157 10.93 9.56 -8.52
C LYS A 157 9.59 9.06 -7.99
N LEU A 158 9.43 8.94 -6.67
CA LEU A 158 8.16 8.53 -6.09
C LEU A 158 7.07 9.55 -6.42
N SER A 159 5.99 9.05 -6.99
CA SER A 159 4.93 9.87 -7.56
C SER A 159 3.87 10.25 -6.52
N SER A 160 3.68 9.42 -5.50
CA SER A 160 2.53 9.50 -4.58
C SER A 160 2.94 9.86 -3.15
N LYS A 161 2.22 10.84 -2.55
CA LYS A 161 2.37 11.17 -1.12
C LYS A 161 2.06 9.95 -0.25
N ALA A 162 0.96 9.24 -0.55
CA ALA A 162 0.53 8.08 0.22
C ALA A 162 1.57 6.94 0.18
N ASP A 163 2.24 6.78 -0.97
CA ASP A 163 3.26 5.75 -1.15
C ASP A 163 4.52 6.10 -0.35
N MET A 164 4.96 7.37 -0.35
CA MET A 164 6.02 7.85 0.54
C MET A 164 5.67 7.65 2.03
N GLU A 165 4.46 7.99 2.44
CA GLU A 165 4.00 7.79 3.82
C GLU A 165 4.02 6.30 4.22
N MET A 166 3.59 5.40 3.33
CA MET A 166 3.66 3.95 3.55
C MET A 166 5.10 3.47 3.69
N ILE A 167 6.01 3.95 2.85
CA ILE A 167 7.44 3.60 2.92
C ILE A 167 8.03 4.07 4.26
N PHE A 168 7.84 5.33 4.64
CA PHE A 168 8.37 5.85 5.91
C PHE A 168 7.77 5.15 7.13
N LYS A 169 6.49 4.79 7.09
CA LYS A 169 5.84 3.95 8.10
C LYS A 169 6.54 2.60 8.22
N SER A 170 6.84 1.97 7.09
CA SER A 170 7.53 0.68 7.02
C SER A 170 8.97 0.76 7.54
N LEU A 171 9.71 1.81 7.15
CA LEU A 171 11.07 2.07 7.66
C LEU A 171 11.08 2.18 9.18
N GLY A 172 10.10 2.87 9.77
CA GLY A 172 9.95 2.99 11.23
C GLY A 172 9.68 1.65 11.88
N ARG A 173 8.73 0.89 11.33
CA ARG A 173 8.37 -0.46 11.81
C ARG A 173 9.55 -1.44 11.78
N PHE A 174 10.37 -1.36 10.74
CA PHE A 174 11.56 -2.21 10.55
C PHE A 174 12.85 -1.64 11.15
N LEU A 175 12.78 -0.50 11.86
CA LEU A 175 13.93 0.17 12.49
C LEU A 175 15.06 0.55 11.51
N LEU A 176 14.69 0.89 10.26
CA LEU A 176 15.62 1.20 9.18
C LEU A 176 16.03 2.69 9.18
N GLU A 177 16.67 3.11 10.28
CA GLU A 177 17.05 4.51 10.51
C GLU A 177 18.01 5.05 9.44
N SER A 178 18.96 4.24 8.96
CA SER A 178 19.92 4.62 7.92
C SER A 178 19.22 5.00 6.61
N HIS A 179 18.28 4.17 6.17
CA HIS A 179 17.48 4.40 4.96
C HIS A 179 16.59 5.63 5.11
N ALA A 180 15.93 5.79 6.26
CA ALA A 180 15.10 6.95 6.53
C ALA A 180 15.92 8.26 6.47
N LYS A 181 17.13 8.29 7.05
CA LYS A 181 18.02 9.45 6.96
C LYS A 181 18.44 9.74 5.53
N LYS A 182 18.90 8.71 4.79
CA LYS A 182 19.31 8.83 3.38
C LYS A 182 18.20 9.49 2.56
N PHE A 183 16.98 8.98 2.64
CA PHE A 183 15.85 9.51 1.89
C PHE A 183 15.45 10.93 2.30
N ILE A 184 15.48 11.28 3.59
CA ILE A 184 15.19 12.65 4.02
C ILE A 184 16.22 13.64 3.46
N LEU A 185 17.50 13.25 3.39
CA LEU A 185 18.55 14.08 2.80
C LEU A 185 18.33 14.26 1.30
N GLU A 186 18.09 13.17 0.58
CA GLU A 186 17.83 13.21 -0.87
C GLU A 186 16.59 14.06 -1.21
N LEU A 187 15.49 13.90 -0.46
CA LEU A 187 14.27 14.71 -0.61
C LEU A 187 14.52 16.19 -0.29
N LYS A 188 15.36 16.48 0.70
CA LYS A 188 15.75 17.85 1.02
C LYS A 188 16.57 18.49 -0.11
N ASP A 189 17.48 17.75 -0.71
CA ASP A 189 18.36 18.26 -1.76
C ASP A 189 17.59 18.63 -3.04
N ILE A 190 16.47 17.94 -3.32
CA ILE A 190 15.54 18.31 -4.40
C ILE A 190 14.50 19.37 -4.01
N GLY A 191 14.61 19.95 -2.81
CA GLY A 191 13.82 21.11 -2.38
C GLY A 191 12.46 20.78 -1.76
N PHE A 192 12.26 19.59 -1.18
CA PHE A 192 11.06 19.34 -0.37
C PHE A 192 10.93 20.36 0.76
N SER A 193 9.71 20.84 0.99
CA SER A 193 9.47 21.80 2.06
C SER A 193 9.77 21.18 3.42
N HIS A 194 10.26 22.01 4.33
CA HIS A 194 10.58 21.60 5.70
C HIS A 194 9.38 20.92 6.39
N GLN A 195 8.15 21.43 6.17
CA GLN A 195 6.92 20.81 6.68
C GLN A 195 6.73 19.37 6.17
N ARG A 196 6.95 19.10 4.86
CA ARG A 196 6.81 17.74 4.32
C ARG A 196 7.86 16.79 4.87
N LEU A 197 9.09 17.26 5.04
CA LEU A 197 10.15 16.47 5.65
C LEU A 197 9.81 16.13 7.11
N LEU A 198 9.30 17.09 7.89
CA LEU A 198 8.84 16.86 9.26
C LEU A 198 7.67 15.86 9.33
N GLU A 199 6.71 15.92 8.40
CA GLU A 199 5.62 14.94 8.29
C GLU A 199 6.16 13.52 8.14
N LEU A 200 7.11 13.30 7.21
CA LEU A 200 7.73 11.99 6.97
C LEU A 200 8.54 11.50 8.18
N ILE A 201 9.29 12.38 8.84
CA ILE A 201 10.03 12.08 10.07
C ILE A 201 9.06 11.64 11.18
N CYS A 202 7.92 12.32 11.32
CA CYS A 202 6.91 11.99 12.32
C CYS A 202 6.27 10.63 12.01
N ILE A 203 5.93 10.36 10.75
CA ILE A 203 5.37 9.07 10.33
C ILE A 203 6.32 7.92 10.65
N TYR A 204 7.61 8.08 10.33
CA TYR A 204 8.64 7.12 10.73
C TYR A 204 8.67 6.90 12.25
N ALA A 205 8.83 7.98 13.02
CA ALA A 205 8.99 7.90 14.47
C ALA A 205 7.78 7.28 15.17
N MET A 206 6.57 7.56 14.68
CA MET A 206 5.32 7.03 15.23
C MET A 206 5.10 5.55 14.90
N SER A 207 5.83 5.02 13.92
CA SER A 207 5.70 3.65 13.43
C SER A 207 6.72 2.68 14.02
N ILE A 208 7.67 3.19 14.82
CA ILE A 208 8.64 2.39 15.56
C ILE A 208 7.88 1.49 16.57
N PRO A 209 8.09 0.15 16.55
CA PRO A 209 7.40 -0.75 17.46
C PRO A 209 7.76 -0.46 18.92
N ASN A 210 6.76 -0.49 19.79
CA ASN A 210 6.97 -0.45 21.24
C ASN A 210 7.51 -1.81 21.69
N VAL A 211 8.83 -2.02 21.62
CA VAL A 211 9.43 -3.23 22.17
C VAL A 211 9.25 -3.22 23.70
N LEU A 212 8.33 -4.05 24.19
CA LEU A 212 8.36 -4.59 25.55
C LEU A 212 9.55 -5.54 25.58
N THR A 213 10.58 -5.19 26.35
CA THR A 213 11.65 -6.13 26.68
C THR A 213 11.05 -7.19 27.60
N GLU A 214 10.53 -8.28 27.03
CA GLU A 214 10.35 -9.52 27.79
C GLU A 214 11.73 -10.14 28.03
N THR A 215 12.27 -9.89 29.22
CA THR A 215 13.30 -10.74 29.83
C THR A 215 12.64 -11.48 31.00
N GLY A 216 12.42 -12.80 30.87
CA GLY A 216 11.98 -13.68 31.97
C GLY A 216 13.07 -13.90 33.04
N PRO A 217 12.90 -14.79 34.07
CA PRO A 217 11.89 -15.86 34.23
C PRO A 217 11.19 -15.94 35.63
N LEU A 218 10.11 -16.76 35.69
CA LEU A 218 9.43 -17.36 36.88
C LEU A 218 8.99 -16.44 38.05
N GLY A 219 7.68 -16.32 38.24
CA GLY A 219 7.10 -15.83 39.50
C GLY A 219 5.58 -15.71 39.46
N LEU A 220 4.90 -16.43 40.34
CA LEU A 220 3.46 -16.61 40.45
C LEU A 220 2.62 -15.33 40.66
N ASN A 221 1.33 -15.48 40.31
CA ASN A 221 0.13 -14.78 40.79
C ASN A 221 -0.20 -13.39 40.23
N CYS A 222 -1.12 -13.36 39.25
CA CYS A 222 -2.11 -12.30 39.16
C CYS A 222 -3.03 -12.37 40.39
N PRO A 223 -3.35 -11.23 41.02
CA PRO A 223 -4.63 -10.62 40.64
C PRO A 223 -4.66 -9.08 40.69
N HIS A 224 -5.56 -8.52 39.89
CA HIS A 224 -6.04 -7.13 39.84
C HIS A 224 -5.37 -6.16 38.85
N LYS A 225 -6.13 -5.93 37.76
CA LYS A 225 -6.33 -4.67 37.02
C LYS A 225 -5.21 -3.62 37.10
N ALA A 226 -4.42 -3.55 36.02
CA ALA A 226 -3.92 -2.28 35.50
C ALA A 226 -3.77 -2.40 33.98
N CYS A 227 -4.63 -1.72 33.22
CA CYS A 227 -4.37 -1.47 31.80
C CYS A 227 -3.11 -0.61 31.69
N PRO A 228 -2.12 -0.96 30.84
CA PRO A 228 -1.01 -0.06 30.57
C PRO A 228 -1.52 1.12 29.72
N LYS A 229 -1.29 2.33 30.22
CA LYS A 229 -1.45 3.57 29.43
C LYS A 229 -0.38 3.63 28.34
N PRO A 230 -0.65 4.23 27.16
CA PRO A 230 0.34 4.41 26.11
C PRO A 230 1.48 5.33 26.58
N ASP A 231 2.72 4.85 26.50
CA ASP A 231 3.91 5.56 26.95
C ASP A 231 4.45 6.49 25.85
N GLY A 232 4.42 7.81 26.11
CA GLY A 232 4.86 8.85 25.18
C GLY A 232 6.38 9.03 25.08
N THR A 233 7.18 8.36 25.92
CA THR A 233 8.63 8.60 26.01
C THR A 233 9.43 8.01 24.84
N LYS A 234 9.03 6.84 24.32
CA LYS A 234 9.78 6.11 23.26
C LYS A 234 9.59 6.68 21.86
N LYS A 235 8.36 7.11 21.50
CA LYS A 235 8.06 7.84 20.25
C LYS A 235 8.93 9.09 20.13
N THR A 236 9.09 9.78 21.25
CA THR A 236 9.94 10.97 21.38
C THR A 236 11.43 10.62 21.14
N THR A 237 11.88 9.44 21.56
CA THR A 237 13.27 8.97 21.35
C THR A 237 13.57 8.65 19.88
N GLY A 238 12.65 8.03 19.15
CA GLY A 238 12.81 7.74 17.72
C GLY A 238 12.92 9.01 16.87
N PHE A 239 12.05 10.00 17.16
CA PHE A 239 12.11 11.33 16.54
C PHE A 239 13.45 12.02 16.84
N PHE A 240 13.86 12.10 18.12
CA PHE A 240 15.11 12.74 18.49
C PHE A 240 16.34 12.03 17.90
N LYS A 241 16.35 10.70 17.80
CA LYS A 241 17.44 9.95 17.15
C LYS A 241 17.59 10.30 15.67
N LEU A 242 16.47 10.33 14.93
CA LEU A 242 16.51 10.68 13.51
C LEU A 242 16.96 12.13 13.31
N VAL A 243 16.37 13.07 14.05
CA VAL A 243 16.68 14.51 13.98
C VAL A 243 18.12 14.82 14.42
N SER A 244 18.60 14.24 15.52
CA SER A 244 19.98 14.44 15.99
C SER A 244 21.01 13.85 15.01
N GLY A 245 20.70 12.71 14.41
CA GLY A 245 21.52 12.12 13.35
C GLY A 245 21.60 12.98 12.10
N LEU A 246 20.51 13.66 11.73
CA LEU A 246 20.51 14.63 10.63
C LEU A 246 21.32 15.89 11.01
N ALA A 247 21.16 16.42 12.22
CA ALA A 247 21.88 17.60 12.69
C ALA A 247 23.41 17.42 12.70
N GLY A 248 23.90 16.22 13.03
CA GLY A 248 25.32 15.86 12.98
C GLY A 248 25.94 15.90 11.58
N GLN A 249 25.13 15.98 10.52
CA GLN A 249 25.56 16.06 9.12
C GLN A 249 25.39 17.48 8.52
N GLY A 250 25.34 18.52 9.37
CA GLY A 250 25.32 19.93 8.93
C GLY A 250 23.93 20.54 8.77
N LEU A 251 22.91 19.89 9.32
CA LEU A 251 21.52 20.32 9.30
C LEU A 251 21.12 20.95 10.64
N THR A 252 21.67 22.13 10.92
CA THR A 252 21.42 22.87 12.19
C THR A 252 20.04 23.53 12.25
N HIS A 253 19.28 23.51 11.16
CA HIS A 253 17.92 24.02 11.07
C HIS A 253 16.98 22.88 10.65
N PHE A 254 16.67 22.01 11.60
CA PHE A 254 15.39 21.31 11.66
C PHE A 254 14.59 21.79 12.87
#